data_AF-A0A8T4YRJ5-F1
#
_entry.id   AF-A0A8T4YRJ5-F1
#
_cell.length_a   1.000
_cell.length_b   1.000
_cell.length_c   1.000
_cell.angle_alpha   90.00
_cell.angle_beta   90.00
_cell.angle_gamma   90.00
#
_symmetry.space_group_name_H-M   'P 1'
#
loop_
_entity.id
_entity.type
_entity.pdbx_description
1 polymer ?
#
loop_
_entity_poly.entity_id
_entity_poly.type
_entity_poly.pdbx_seq_one_letter_code
_entity_poly.pdbx_strand_id
1 'polypeptide(L)'
;MSRDQTYGGLILFISLIVAIVYVAAFFAPWISVYFSAWPVWLSWWAVAIPVFLFVLAALLICMWIGWTMLTTPPPAPLESEVTPAAGSEAKKDAQT
;
A
#
# COMPACT_ATOMS: atom_id res chain seq x y z
N MET A 1 -14.00 -30.28 8.36
CA MET A 1 -13.82 -29.00 7.62
C MET A 1 -12.43 -29.02 7.02
N SER A 2 -12.29 -28.67 5.73
CA SER A 2 -10.97 -28.57 5.10
C SER A 2 -10.15 -27.49 5.80
N ARG A 3 -8.84 -27.70 5.94
CA ARG A 3 -7.95 -26.74 6.63
C ARG A 3 -8.03 -25.35 5.97
N ASP A 4 -8.20 -25.32 4.66
CA ASP A 4 -8.34 -24.09 3.88
C ASP A 4 -9.64 -23.33 4.22
N GLN A 5 -10.74 -24.05 4.44
CA GLN A 5 -12.00 -23.44 4.89
C GLN A 5 -11.91 -22.94 6.35
N THR A 6 -11.12 -23.60 7.20
CA THR A 6 -10.86 -23.11 8.56
C THR A 6 -10.05 -21.82 8.54
N TYR A 7 -8.99 -21.73 7.73
CA TYR A 7 -8.22 -20.49 7.59
C TYR A 7 -9.06 -19.37 6.95
N GLY A 8 -9.86 -19.68 5.93
CA GLY A 8 -10.79 -18.74 5.29
C GLY A 8 -11.87 -18.22 6.25
N GLY A 9 -12.45 -19.09 7.06
CA GLY A 9 -13.43 -18.70 8.08
C GLY A 9 -12.81 -17.87 9.20
N LEU A 10 -11.60 -18.22 9.63
CA LEU A 10 -10.88 -17.50 10.68
C LEU A 10 -10.50 -16.09 10.23
N ILE A 11 -9.95 -15.93 9.02
CA ILE A 11 -9.57 -14.61 8.51
C ILE A 11 -10.80 -13.72 8.27
N LEU A 12 -11.91 -14.29 7.80
CA LEU A 12 -13.19 -13.56 7.67
C LEU A 12 -13.65 -13.08 9.04
N PHE A 13 -13.70 -13.96 10.03
CA PHE A 13 -14.17 -13.63 11.36
C PHE A 13 -13.33 -12.54 12.02
N ILE A 14 -12.00 -12.65 11.95
CA ILE A 14 -11.08 -11.61 12.47
C ILE A 14 -11.27 -10.30 11.72
N SER A 15 -11.32 -10.33 10.38
CA SER A 15 -11.54 -9.13 9.56
C SER A 15 -12.87 -8.45 9.88
N LEU A 16 -13.94 -9.22 10.05
CA LEU A 16 -15.26 -8.72 10.42
C LEU A 16 -15.23 -8.00 11.77
N ILE A 17 -14.59 -8.60 12.78
CA ILE A 17 -14.43 -7.97 14.11
C ILE A 17 -13.65 -6.66 13.99
N VAL A 18 -12.52 -6.69 13.28
CA VAL A 18 -11.69 -5.49 13.07
C VAL A 18 -12.48 -4.40 12.35
N ALA A 19 -13.27 -4.75 11.33
CA ALA A 19 -14.12 -3.80 10.62
C ALA A 19 -15.16 -3.15 11.54
N ILE A 20 -15.84 -3.94 12.38
CA ILE A 20 -16.82 -3.43 13.35
C ILE A 20 -16.16 -2.49 14.36
N VAL A 21 -15.01 -2.89 14.92
CA VAL A 21 -14.24 -2.07 15.88
C VAL A 21 -13.77 -0.78 15.21
N TYR A 22 -13.29 -0.83 13.98
CA TYR A 22 -12.84 0.35 13.24
C TYR A 22 -13.98 1.35 13.01
N VAL A 23 -15.14 0.88 12.54
CA VAL A 23 -16.31 1.74 12.33
C VAL A 23 -16.78 2.36 13.65
N ALA A 24 -16.84 1.57 14.72
CA ALA A 24 -17.20 2.08 16.05
C ALA A 24 -16.19 3.10 16.60
N ALA A 25 -14.89 2.88 16.38
CA ALA A 25 -13.84 3.81 16.79
C ALA A 25 -13.87 5.11 15.94
N PHE A 26 -14.10 5.00 14.64
CA PHE A 26 -14.19 6.14 13.73
C PHE A 26 -15.37 7.06 14.09
N PHE A 27 -16.54 6.49 14.35
CA PHE A 27 -17.76 7.22 14.77
C PHE A 27 -17.85 7.48 16.28
N ALA A 28 -16.80 7.18 17.06
CA ALA A 28 -16.77 7.39 18.51
C ALA A 28 -17.20 8.81 18.97
N PRO A 29 -16.87 9.92 18.27
CA PRO A 29 -17.31 11.26 18.69
C PRO A 29 -18.83 11.43 18.59
N TRP A 30 -19.46 10.84 17.57
CA TRP A 30 -20.91 10.90 17.38
C TRP A 30 -21.64 9.97 18.35
N ILE A 31 -21.07 8.79 18.63
CA ILE A 31 -21.59 7.84 19.63
C ILE A 31 -21.50 8.43 21.04
N SER A 32 -20.44 9.19 21.35
CA SER A 32 -20.26 9.80 22.68
C SER A 32 -21.34 10.79 23.07
N VAL A 33 -22.05 11.38 22.09
CA VAL A 33 -23.21 12.26 22.32
C VAL A 33 -24.38 11.50 22.97
N TYR A 34 -24.57 10.24 22.61
CA TYR A 34 -25.62 9.38 23.15
C TYR A 34 -25.13 8.49 24.31
N PHE A 35 -23.85 8.14 24.31
CA PHE A 35 -23.18 7.33 25.33
C PHE A 35 -21.95 8.05 25.88
N SER A 36 -22.16 8.84 26.94
CA SER A 36 -21.11 9.70 27.53
C SER A 36 -19.88 8.96 28.07
N ALA A 37 -19.96 7.63 28.27
CA ALA A 37 -18.83 6.79 28.68
C ALA A 37 -17.91 6.35 27.52
N TRP A 38 -18.24 6.70 26.26
CA TRP A 38 -17.48 6.25 25.11
C TRP A 38 -16.17 7.04 24.94
N PRO A 39 -15.02 6.38 24.78
CA PRO A 39 -13.73 7.05 24.68
C PRO A 39 -13.57 7.79 23.34
N VAL A 40 -13.72 9.11 23.34
CA VAL A 40 -13.64 9.95 22.12
C VAL A 40 -12.24 9.96 21.50
N TRP A 41 -11.19 9.80 22.32
CA TRP A 41 -9.81 9.77 21.85
C TRP A 41 -9.50 8.60 20.91
N LEU A 42 -10.30 7.52 20.92
CA LEU A 42 -10.14 6.40 20.00
C LEU A 42 -10.31 6.81 18.52
N SER A 43 -11.11 7.83 18.23
CA SER A 43 -11.35 8.30 16.85
C SER A 43 -10.08 8.83 16.19
N TRP A 44 -9.24 9.54 16.96
CA TRP A 44 -7.94 10.01 16.47
C TRP A 44 -7.03 8.84 16.09
N TRP A 45 -6.96 7.81 16.94
CA TRP A 45 -6.15 6.62 16.69
C TRP A 45 -6.68 5.79 15.52
N ALA A 46 -8.00 5.77 15.29
CA ALA A 46 -8.61 5.09 14.15
C ALA A 46 -8.10 5.65 12.81
N VAL A 47 -7.80 6.95 12.72
CA VAL A 47 -7.22 7.57 11.52
C VAL A 47 -5.69 7.54 11.56
N ALA A 48 -5.09 7.80 12.72
CA ALA A 48 -3.64 7.87 12.86
C ALA A 48 -2.95 6.55 12.53
N ILE A 49 -3.49 5.40 12.97
CA ILE A 49 -2.86 4.09 12.77
C ILE A 49 -2.78 3.71 11.27
N PRO A 50 -3.87 3.74 10.47
CA PRO A 50 -3.80 3.43 9.05
C PRO A 50 -2.86 4.35 8.28
N VAL A 51 -2.93 5.66 8.56
CA VAL A 51 -2.08 6.66 7.90
C VAL A 51 -0.60 6.43 8.26
N PHE A 52 -0.31 6.19 9.55
CA PHE A 52 1.04 5.89 10.00
C PHE A 52 1.61 4.61 9.36
N LEU A 53 0.81 3.55 9.27
CA LEU A 53 1.22 2.32 8.59
C LEU A 53 1.47 2.54 7.09
N PHE A 54 0.64 3.35 6.44
CA PHE A 54 0.81 3.69 5.03
C PHE A 54 2.11 4.47 4.79
N VAL A 55 2.39 5.46 5.62
CA VAL A 55 3.64 6.23 5.57
C VAL A 55 4.85 5.33 5.85
N LEU A 56 4.77 4.46 6.86
CA LEU A 56 5.83 3.49 7.15
C LEU A 56 6.09 2.56 5.97
N ALA A 57 5.05 2.05 5.31
CA ALA A 57 5.20 1.20 4.13
C ALA A 57 5.92 1.95 2.99
N ALA A 58 5.54 3.20 2.73
CA ALA A 58 6.21 4.04 1.73
C ALA A 58 7.69 4.28 2.08
N LEU A 59 7.99 4.62 3.34
CA LEU A 59 9.36 4.82 3.81
C LEU A 59 10.19 3.53 3.73
N LEU A 60 9.59 2.38 4.01
CA LEU A 60 10.23 1.07 3.87
C LEU A 60 10.64 0.82 2.41
N ILE A 61 9.76 1.15 1.47
CA ILE A 61 10.05 1.05 0.03
C ILE A 61 11.18 2.02 -0.35
N CYS A 62 11.12 3.29 0.06
CA CYS A 62 12.19 4.25 -0.21
C CYS A 62 13.55 3.79 0.36
N MET A 63 13.54 3.28 1.59
CA MET A 63 14.74 2.74 2.23
C MET A 63 15.27 1.51 1.49
N TRP A 64 14.39 0.62 1.03
CA TRP A 64 14.77 -0.52 0.20
C TRP A 64 15.43 -0.07 -1.11
N ILE A 65 14.86 0.90 -1.81
CA ILE A 65 15.43 1.43 -3.06
C ILE A 65 16.83 2.03 -2.79
N GLY A 66 16.95 2.87 -1.76
CA GLY A 66 18.24 3.45 -1.36
C GLY A 66 19.29 2.38 -1.03
N TRP A 67 18.87 1.31 -0.34
CA TRP A 67 19.72 0.15 -0.07
C TRP A 67 20.19 -0.53 -1.36
N THR A 68 19.30 -0.76 -2.33
CA THR A 68 19.68 -1.40 -3.60
C THR A 68 20.69 -0.57 -4.39
N MET A 69 20.55 0.76 -4.44
CA MET A 69 21.50 1.65 -5.14
C MET A 69 22.88 1.69 -4.48
N LEU A 70 22.95 1.66 -3.15
CA LEU A 70 24.23 1.56 -2.43
C LEU A 70 24.96 0.25 -2.72
N THR A 71 24.20 -0.83 -2.93
CA THR A 71 24.75 -2.17 -3.16
C THR A 71 25.00 -2.48 -4.65
N THR A 72 24.63 -1.60 -5.58
CA THR A 72 24.93 -1.76 -7.01
C THR A 72 26.23 -1.02 -7.37
N PRO A 73 27.35 -1.72 -7.65
CA PRO A 73 28.50 -1.10 -8.27
C PRO A 73 28.11 -0.58 -9.67
N PRO A 74 28.64 0.59 -10.08
CA PRO A 74 28.25 1.24 -11.33
C PRO A 74 28.44 0.29 -12.52
N PRO A 75 27.40 0.12 -13.37
CA PRO A 75 27.47 -0.78 -14.52
C PRO A 75 28.65 -0.37 -15.41
N ALA A 76 29.46 -1.36 -15.80
CA ALA A 76 30.63 -1.16 -16.65
C ALA A 76 30.21 -0.40 -17.94
N PRO A 77 31.02 0.57 -18.41
CA PRO A 77 30.71 1.33 -19.61
C PRO A 77 30.42 0.39 -20.78
N LEU A 78 29.24 0.54 -21.38
CA LEU A 78 28.90 -0.17 -22.60
C LEU A 78 29.88 0.26 -23.68
N GLU A 79 30.79 -0.64 -24.03
CA GLU A 79 31.60 -0.53 -25.24
C GLU A 79 30.66 -0.26 -26.42
N SER A 80 31.08 0.73 -27.19
CA SER A 80 30.48 1.24 -28.40
C SER A 80 30.07 0.14 -29.38
N GLU A 81 28.77 -0.16 -29.47
CA GLU A 81 28.15 -0.49 -30.75
C GLU A 81 27.20 0.63 -31.12
N VAL A 82 27.73 1.52 -31.96
CA VAL A 82 27.00 2.50 -32.74
C VAL A 82 25.94 1.76 -33.57
N THR A 83 24.69 1.78 -33.14
CA THR A 83 23.55 1.61 -34.05
C THR A 83 22.84 2.97 -34.12
N PRO A 84 22.91 3.68 -35.26
CA PRO A 84 22.42 5.05 -35.37
C PRO A 84 20.93 5.19 -35.06
N ALA A 85 20.61 6.15 -34.20
CA ALA A 85 19.27 6.70 -34.08
C ALA A 85 18.89 7.42 -35.40
N ALA A 86 17.84 6.96 -36.08
CA ALA A 86 16.90 7.78 -36.86
C ALA A 86 15.89 6.88 -37.59
N GLY A 87 14.62 6.93 -37.20
CA GLY A 87 13.56 6.27 -37.97
C GLY A 87 12.26 6.19 -37.21
N SER A 88 11.48 7.27 -37.25
CA SER A 88 10.06 7.26 -36.93
C SER A 88 9.34 6.11 -37.64
N GLU A 89 8.88 5.09 -36.91
CA GLU A 89 7.82 4.19 -37.37
C GLU A 89 6.52 4.47 -36.60
N ALA A 90 6.15 5.75 -36.57
CA ALA A 90 4.78 6.22 -36.44
C ALA A 90 4.28 6.62 -37.84
N LYS A 91 4.07 5.63 -38.73
CA LYS A 91 3.19 5.65 -39.92
C LYS A 91 3.44 4.40 -40.77
N LYS A 92 2.74 3.32 -40.48
CA LYS A 92 2.41 2.29 -41.50
C LYS A 92 0.96 1.82 -41.40
N ASP A 93 0.08 2.75 -41.02
CA ASP A 93 -1.38 2.69 -41.20
C ASP A 93 -1.83 3.90 -42.01
N ALA A 94 -1.23 4.09 -43.20
CA ALA A 94 -1.79 4.93 -44.24
C ALA A 94 -1.08 4.61 -45.56
N GLN A 95 -1.85 4.05 -46.48
CA GLN A 95 -1.68 4.12 -47.93
C GLN A 95 -1.02 2.92 -48.63
N THR A 96 -1.91 2.17 -49.30
CA THR A 96 -1.78 1.32 -50.50
C THR A 96 -1.00 0.02 -50.44
#